data_AF-A0A3N4GYJ6-F1
#
_entry.id   AF-A0A3N4GYJ6-F1
#
_cell.length_a   1.000
_cell.length_b   1.000
_cell.length_c   1.000
_cell.angle_alpha   90.00
_cell.angle_beta   90.00
_cell.angle_gamma   90.00
#
_symmetry.space_group_name_H-M   'P 1'
#
loop_
_entity.id
_entity.type
_entity.pdbx_description
1 polymer ?
#
loop_
_entity_poly.entity_id
_entity_poly.type
_entity_poly.pdbx_seq_one_letter_code
_entity_poly.pdbx_strand_id
1 'polypeptide(L)'
;MTGWKHGTPSGAQMHYRMGEKPCEACRAAKNEYNRKKNHLRRLVHRCISIPEGVLVELYLNATPEAQEHLEAVIDLPTLDRMVAAHDEKESA
;
A
#
# COMPACT_ATOMS: atom_id res chain seq x y z
N MET A 1 -39.56 2.23 -2.50
CA MET A 1 -38.75 3.47 -2.48
C MET A 1 -37.29 3.09 -2.40
N THR A 2 -36.55 3.16 -3.52
CA THR A 2 -35.10 2.90 -3.53
C THR A 2 -34.38 4.11 -2.93
N GLY A 3 -34.28 4.14 -1.60
CA GLY A 3 -33.59 5.18 -0.84
C GLY A 3 -32.07 5.05 -0.93
N TRP A 4 -31.49 5.23 -2.12
CA TRP A 4 -30.03 5.32 -2.19
C TRP A 4 -29.57 6.75 -1.84
N LYS A 5 -28.45 6.85 -1.13
CA LYS A 5 -27.88 8.13 -0.70
C LYS A 5 -27.11 8.79 -1.84
N HIS A 6 -27.58 9.94 -2.32
CA HIS A 6 -26.83 10.78 -3.26
C HIS A 6 -25.61 11.42 -2.57
N GLY A 7 -24.64 11.88 -3.37
CA GLY A 7 -23.38 12.42 -2.85
C GLY A 7 -22.39 11.35 -2.40
N THR A 8 -22.58 10.10 -2.83
CA THR A 8 -21.69 8.98 -2.53
C THR A 8 -21.20 8.31 -3.83
N PRO A 9 -20.06 7.61 -3.82
CA PRO A 9 -19.61 6.85 -5.00
C PRO A 9 -20.62 5.79 -5.43
N SER A 10 -21.30 5.15 -4.47
CA SER A 10 -22.35 4.17 -4.72
C SER A 10 -23.58 4.82 -5.35
N GLY A 11 -23.96 6.01 -4.91
CA GLY A 11 -25.00 6.82 -5.53
C GLY A 11 -24.71 7.08 -7.02
N ALA A 12 -23.49 7.51 -7.36
CA ALA A 12 -23.08 7.66 -8.77
C ALA A 12 -23.16 6.35 -9.56
N GLN A 13 -22.79 5.23 -8.95
CA GLN A 13 -22.87 3.92 -9.60
C GLN A 13 -24.32 3.49 -9.85
N MET A 14 -25.23 3.83 -8.95
CA MET A 14 -26.66 3.58 -9.14
C MET A 14 -27.24 4.40 -10.30
N HIS A 15 -26.88 5.67 -10.43
CA HIS A 15 -27.22 6.49 -11.61
C HIS A 15 -26.85 5.79 -12.92
N TYR A 16 -25.59 5.33 -13.03
CA TYR A 16 -25.16 4.60 -14.22
C TYR A 16 -25.92 3.30 -14.46
N ARG A 17 -26.26 2.56 -13.39
CA ARG A 17 -27.04 1.32 -13.50
C ARG A 17 -28.47 1.57 -13.98
N MET A 18 -29.03 2.72 -13.63
CA MET A 18 -30.34 3.16 -14.10
C MET A 18 -30.29 3.83 -15.48
N GLY A 19 -29.11 3.95 -16.10
CA GLY A 19 -28.93 4.63 -17.39
C GLY A 19 -28.99 6.16 -17.30
N GLU A 20 -29.01 6.73 -16.10
CA GLU A 20 -29.07 8.17 -15.87
C GLU A 20 -27.68 8.78 -15.70
N LYS A 21 -27.54 10.05 -16.09
CA LYS A 21 -26.32 10.81 -15.82
C LYS A 21 -26.24 11.13 -14.33
N PRO A 22 -25.15 10.80 -13.62
CA PRO A 22 -25.04 11.13 -12.20
C PRO A 22 -25.16 12.62 -11.95
N CYS A 23 -25.93 12.98 -10.94
CA CYS A 23 -25.96 14.35 -10.42
C CYS A 23 -24.56 14.79 -9.99
N GLU A 24 -24.37 16.10 -9.89
CA GLU A 24 -23.06 16.70 -9.60
C GLU A 24 -22.46 16.17 -8.29
N ALA A 25 -23.25 16.09 -7.21
CA ALA A 25 -22.79 15.58 -5.92
C ALA A 25 -22.28 14.13 -6.01
N CYS A 26 -23.03 13.26 -6.69
CA CYS A 26 -22.62 11.87 -6.92
C CYS A 26 -21.34 11.79 -7.76
N ARG A 27 -21.26 12.60 -8.82
CA ARG A 27 -20.08 12.66 -9.70
C ARG A 27 -18.83 13.13 -8.95
N ALA A 28 -18.95 14.19 -8.15
CA ALA A 28 -17.87 14.72 -7.32
C ALA A 28 -17.36 13.66 -6.33
N ALA A 29 -18.27 12.99 -5.62
CA ALA A 29 -17.91 11.93 -4.67
C ALA A 29 -17.19 10.75 -5.35
N LYS A 30 -17.67 10.31 -6.53
CA LYS A 30 -17.00 9.26 -7.30
C LYS A 30 -15.62 9.69 -7.80
N ASN A 31 -15.47 10.95 -8.23
CA ASN A 31 -14.20 11.51 -8.65
C ASN A 31 -13.19 11.56 -7.50
N GLU A 32 -13.60 12.00 -6.31
CA GLU A 32 -12.77 12.02 -5.12
C GLU A 32 -12.32 10.60 -4.72
N TYR A 33 -13.26 9.66 -4.68
CA TYR A 33 -12.97 8.25 -4.42
C TYR A 33 -11.93 7.69 -5.41
N ASN A 34 -12.11 7.95 -6.71
CA ASN A 34 -11.17 7.50 -7.74
C ASN A 34 -9.79 8.15 -7.60
N ARG A 35 -9.72 9.44 -7.24
CA ARG A 35 -8.45 10.12 -6.96
C ARG A 35 -7.69 9.45 -5.81
N LYS A 36 -8.37 9.20 -4.68
CA LYS A 36 -7.80 8.49 -3.53
C LYS A 36 -7.33 7.08 -3.91
N LYS A 37 -8.18 6.31 -4.59
CA LYS A 37 -7.85 4.96 -5.06
C LYS A 37 -6.63 4.96 -5.98
N ASN A 38 -6.56 5.88 -6.95
CA ASN A 38 -5.43 5.96 -7.87
C ASN A 38 -4.14 6.41 -7.16
N HIS A 39 -4.24 7.31 -6.19
CA HIS A 39 -3.10 7.69 -5.35
C HIS A 39 -2.55 6.48 -4.59
N LEU A 40 -3.43 5.71 -3.91
CA LEU A 40 -3.03 4.48 -3.22
C LEU A 40 -2.42 3.44 -4.16
N ARG A 41 -3.01 3.23 -5.35
CA ARG A 41 -2.41 2.32 -6.36
C ARG A 41 -1.00 2.74 -6.75
N ARG A 42 -0.73 4.04 -6.93
CA ARG A 42 0.61 4.55 -7.24
C ARG A 42 1.61 4.40 -6.09
N LEU A 43 1.14 4.31 -4.86
CA LEU A 43 1.99 4.03 -3.69
C LEU A 43 2.27 2.53 -3.57
N VAL A 44 1.24 1.68 -3.69
CA VAL A 44 1.38 0.22 -3.64
C VAL A 44 2.29 -0.29 -4.76
N HIS A 45 2.18 0.22 -5.99
CA HIS A 45 3.10 -0.14 -7.07
C HIS A 45 4.53 0.40 -6.88
N ARG A 46 4.77 1.30 -5.92
CA ARG A 46 6.09 1.81 -5.56
C ARG A 46 6.71 1.10 -4.36
N CYS A 47 5.96 0.26 -3.67
CA CYS A 47 6.45 -0.49 -2.52
C CYS A 47 6.47 -1.97 -2.89
N ILE A 48 7.65 -2.59 -2.84
CA ILE A 48 7.77 -4.04 -2.89
C ILE A 48 7.65 -4.52 -1.45
N SER A 49 6.72 -5.43 -1.18
CA SER A 49 6.68 -6.15 0.10
C SER A 49 7.56 -7.39 -0.04
N ILE A 50 8.53 -7.53 0.84
CA ILE A 50 9.40 -8.69 0.95
C ILE A 50 9.20 -9.34 2.33
N PRO A 51 9.25 -10.68 2.43
CA PRO A 51 9.31 -11.34 3.74
C PRO A 51 10.54 -10.90 4.53
N GLU A 52 10.41 -10.85 5.85
CA GLU A 52 11.47 -10.43 6.76
C GLU A 52 12.75 -11.27 6.59
N GLY A 53 12.65 -12.60 6.53
CA GLY A 53 13.83 -13.47 6.34
C GLY A 53 14.58 -13.18 5.04
N VAL A 54 13.86 -12.93 3.95
CA VAL A 54 14.48 -12.59 2.64
C VAL A 54 15.22 -11.25 2.71
N LEU A 55 14.69 -10.27 3.45
CA LEU A 55 15.41 -9.00 3.66
C LEU A 55 16.70 -9.22 4.44
N VAL A 56 16.64 -10.04 5.51
CA VAL A 56 17.80 -10.34 6.36
C VAL A 56 18.88 -11.10 5.58
N GLU A 57 18.51 -12.14 4.84
CA GLU A 57 19.44 -12.88 3.98
C GLU A 57 20.12 -11.95 2.96
N LEU A 58 19.34 -11.05 2.33
CA LEU A 58 19.87 -10.07 1.38
C LEU A 58 20.82 -9.08 2.05
N TYR A 59 20.54 -8.67 3.28
CA TYR A 59 21.41 -7.79 4.07
C TYR A 59 22.71 -8.48 4.50
N LEU A 60 22.65 -9.72 5.00
CA LEU A 60 23.82 -10.47 5.47
C LEU A 60 24.76 -10.85 4.33
N ASN A 61 24.24 -11.02 3.11
CA ASN A 61 25.03 -11.35 1.91
C ASN A 61 25.36 -10.13 1.02
N ALA A 62 24.96 -8.92 1.43
CA ALA A 62 25.25 -7.69 0.70
C ALA A 62 26.73 -7.29 0.82
N THR A 63 27.23 -6.51 -0.15
CA THR A 63 28.55 -5.85 0.00
C THR A 63 28.47 -4.78 1.08
N PRO A 64 29.61 -4.38 1.68
CA PRO A 64 29.62 -3.32 2.70
C PRO A 64 28.95 -2.02 2.22
N GLU A 65 29.18 -1.62 0.97
CA GLU A 65 28.58 -0.41 0.40
C GLU A 65 27.05 -0.54 0.27
N ALA A 66 26.55 -1.74 0.00
CA ALA A 66 25.12 -2.01 -0.06
C ALA A 66 24.47 -2.09 1.34
N GLN A 67 25.21 -2.57 2.35
CA GLN A 67 24.77 -2.54 3.75
C GLN A 67 24.61 -1.10 4.24
N GLU A 68 25.62 -0.24 4.03
CA GLU A 68 25.54 1.20 4.37
C GLU A 68 24.32 1.88 3.72
N HIS A 69 24.02 1.53 2.46
CA HIS A 69 22.83 2.06 1.78
C HIS A 69 21.52 1.56 2.40
N LEU A 70 21.44 0.28 2.76
CA LEU A 70 20.27 -0.30 3.40
C LEU A 70 20.03 0.30 4.78
N GLU A 71 21.08 0.49 5.58
CA GLU A 71 21.01 1.13 6.91
C GLU A 71 20.61 2.61 6.84
N ALA A 72 20.97 3.31 5.76
CA ALA A 72 20.54 4.69 5.54
C ALA A 72 19.05 4.81 5.16
N VAL A 73 18.47 3.74 4.58
CA VAL A 73 17.09 3.70 4.10
C VAL A 73 16.15 3.04 5.13
N ILE A 74 16.64 2.04 5.85
CA ILE A 74 15.95 1.26 6.85
C ILE A 74 16.61 1.55 8.19
N ASP A 75 15.82 2.00 9.17
CA ASP A 75 16.29 2.30 10.52
C ASP A 75 17.14 1.16 11.10
N LEU A 76 18.42 1.45 11.41
CA LEU A 76 19.41 0.46 11.86
C LEU A 76 18.94 -0.40 13.05
N PRO A 77 18.33 0.16 14.13
CA PRO A 77 17.74 -0.63 15.21
C PRO A 77 16.65 -1.62 14.77
N THR A 78 16.01 -1.38 13.63
CA THR A 78 15.03 -2.30 13.06
C THR A 78 15.73 -3.46 12.37
N LEU A 79 16.77 -3.20 11.57
CA LEU A 79 17.58 -4.25 10.94
C LEU A 79 18.22 -5.17 11.99
N ASP A 80 18.80 -4.61 13.05
CA ASP A 80 19.42 -5.39 14.13
C ASP A 80 18.44 -6.38 14.78
N ARG A 81 17.20 -5.93 15.03
CA ARG A 81 16.15 -6.82 15.57
C ARG A 81 15.78 -7.94 14.61
N MET A 82 15.70 -7.63 13.31
CA MET A 82 15.36 -8.62 12.28
C MET A 82 16.46 -9.66 12.13
N VAL A 83 17.73 -9.24 12.16
CA VAL A 83 18.89 -10.13 12.14
C VAL A 83 18.89 -11.03 13.37
N ALA A 84 18.75 -10.48 14.58
CA ALA A 84 18.70 -11.28 15.80
C ALA A 84 17.56 -12.33 15.78
N ALA A 85 16.37 -11.94 15.31
CA ALA A 85 15.24 -12.85 15.17
C ALA A 85 15.44 -13.90 14.06
N HIS A 86 16.31 -13.64 13.09
CA HIS A 86 16.69 -14.61 12.07
C HIS A 86 17.66 -15.66 12.62
N ASP A 87 18.67 -15.23 13.36
CA ASP A 87 19.66 -16.12 13.99
C ASP A 87 19.00 -17.10 14.97
N GLU A 88 18.00 -16.64 15.72
CA GLU A 88 17.18 -17.50 16.60
C GLU A 88 16.41 -18.58 15.83
N LYS A 89 15.94 -18.28 14.60
CA LYS A 89 15.18 -19.22 13.76
C LYS A 89 16.06 -20.23 13.06
N GLU A 90 17.28 -19.87 12.67
CA GLU A 90 18.23 -20.83 12.08
C GLU A 90 18.81 -21.80 13.12
N SER A 91 18.77 -21.42 14.40
CA SER A 91 19.28 -22.23 15.52
C SER A 91 18.28 -23.25 16.09
N ALA A 92 17.04 -23.28 15.61
CA ALA A 92 15.93 -24.11 16.09
C ALA A 92 15.59 -25.27 15.14
#